data_AF-A0A7V9GSX9-F1
#
_entry.id   AF-A0A7V9GSX9-F1
#
_cell.length_a   1.000
_cell.length_b   1.000
_cell.length_c   1.000
_cell.angle_alpha   90.00
_cell.angle_beta   90.00
_cell.angle_gamma   90.00
#
_symmetry.space_group_name_H-M   'P 1'
#
loop_
_entity.id
_entity.type
_entity.pdbx_description
1 polymer ?
#
loop_
_entity_poly.entity_id
_entity_poly.type
_entity_poly.pdbx_seq_one_letter_code
_entity_poly.pdbx_strand_id
1 'polypeptide(L)'
;MKRVAILTCPTCLIGASSANAAELPDSWQKGANVGAFWWKDLDDKRFPMWMSRLKANGTDSVLMAVPWYQDSLSSTELKPSYGTTKKCKRADGSNYSACKTPSMASVRKAIERAQGLGMKVGLKPLVEVGVGDESARPRSSIDLKNPGAVRAWFDSYKNMLSQYARLARDAGDGKGGFAVKLSYAANWNTIGPDAADPAAPLFFWDVLDEIGIEGYFPLVKPTRSGAHDNPSRGTLADGWSNDVGGFDLSPVDLLRSLNKEYG
;
A
#
# COMPACT_ATOMS: atom_id res chain seq x y z
N MET A 1 -18.92 -4.37 6.68
CA MET A 1 -18.00 -5.49 6.98
C MET A 1 -16.77 -5.28 6.11
N LYS A 2 -15.63 -4.95 6.72
CA LYS A 2 -14.40 -4.54 6.02
C LYS A 2 -13.52 -5.75 5.78
N ARG A 3 -12.73 -5.73 4.71
CA ARG A 3 -11.80 -6.82 4.38
C ARG A 3 -10.37 -6.41 4.72
N VAL A 4 -9.62 -7.29 5.37
CA VAL A 4 -8.19 -7.11 5.67
C VAL A 4 -7.37 -7.69 4.51
N ALA A 5 -6.44 -6.91 3.95
CA ALA A 5 -5.53 -7.35 2.89
C ALA A 5 -4.09 -7.44 3.41
N ILE A 6 -3.44 -8.60 3.20
CA ILE A 6 -2.05 -8.86 3.60
C ILE A 6 -1.18 -8.92 2.33
N LEU A 7 -0.13 -8.11 2.26
CA LEU A 7 0.81 -8.09 1.14
C LEU A 7 1.95 -9.10 1.37
N THR A 8 2.18 -10.03 0.44
CA THR A 8 3.33 -10.96 0.49
C THR A 8 4.04 -11.05 -0.87
N CYS A 9 5.36 -11.29 -0.84
CA CYS A 9 6.22 -11.38 -2.03
C CYS A 9 6.20 -12.81 -2.62
N PRO A 10 5.93 -13.01 -3.93
CA PRO A 10 5.85 -14.35 -4.50
C PRO A 10 7.16 -14.74 -5.20
N THR A 11 7.89 -15.71 -4.66
CA THR A 11 8.74 -16.59 -5.48
C THR A 11 8.97 -17.93 -4.79
N CYS A 12 8.90 -18.99 -5.60
CA CYS A 12 9.30 -20.39 -5.35
C CYS A 12 8.24 -21.36 -4.82
N LEU A 13 7.33 -21.77 -5.71
CA LEU A 13 6.68 -23.09 -5.66
C LEU A 13 7.53 -24.07 -6.47
N ILE A 14 8.12 -25.06 -5.78
CA ILE A 14 8.19 -26.50 -6.12
C ILE A 14 8.96 -27.20 -4.98
N GLY A 15 8.34 -28.22 -4.39
CA GLY A 15 9.03 -29.22 -3.57
C GLY A 15 8.93 -29.06 -2.05
N ALA A 16 7.72 -29.01 -1.50
CA ALA A 16 7.42 -29.48 -0.15
C ALA A 16 6.11 -30.27 -0.23
N SER A 17 6.06 -31.48 0.32
CA SER A 17 4.85 -32.30 0.34
C SER A 17 3.71 -31.54 1.01
N SER A 18 2.73 -31.14 0.22
CA SER A 18 1.50 -30.45 0.61
C SER A 18 0.56 -31.45 1.30
N ALA A 19 0.86 -31.82 2.54
CA ALA A 19 -0.10 -32.47 3.41
C ALA A 19 -0.70 -31.41 4.33
N ASN A 20 -1.98 -31.08 4.09
CA ASN A 20 -2.85 -30.23 4.92
C ASN A 20 -2.60 -28.71 4.94
N ALA A 21 -2.22 -28.10 3.83
CA ALA A 21 -2.54 -26.69 3.66
C ALA A 21 -4.02 -26.59 3.28
N ALA A 22 -4.85 -25.99 4.15
CA ALA A 22 -6.23 -25.67 3.79
C ALA A 22 -6.24 -24.83 2.51
N GLU A 23 -7.17 -25.11 1.60
CA GLU A 23 -7.35 -24.28 0.41
C GLU A 23 -7.60 -22.83 0.82
N LEU A 24 -6.93 -21.90 0.13
CA LEU A 24 -7.17 -20.48 0.35
C LEU A 24 -8.64 -20.18 0.03
N PRO A 25 -9.32 -19.32 0.80
CA PRO A 25 -10.71 -18.97 0.52
C PRO A 25 -10.89 -18.43 -0.90
N ASP A 26 -12.04 -18.65 -1.51
CA ASP A 26 -12.39 -18.05 -2.82
C ASP A 26 -12.31 -16.52 -2.83
N SER A 27 -12.38 -15.91 -1.64
CA SER A 27 -12.23 -14.47 -1.44
C SER A 27 -10.78 -13.99 -1.39
N TRP A 28 -9.79 -14.91 -1.39
CA TRP A 28 -8.36 -14.60 -1.39
C TRP A 28 -7.99 -13.78 -2.64
N GLN A 29 -7.20 -12.73 -2.43
CA GLN A 29 -6.76 -11.84 -3.51
C GLN A 29 -5.30 -12.13 -3.83
N LYS A 30 -5.00 -12.48 -5.08
CA LYS A 30 -3.63 -12.54 -5.60
C LYS A 30 -3.26 -11.15 -6.12
N GLY A 31 -2.90 -10.29 -5.17
CA GLY A 31 -2.71 -8.85 -5.40
C GLY A 31 -1.29 -8.43 -5.76
N ALA A 32 -1.17 -7.29 -6.46
CA ALA A 32 0.10 -6.58 -6.63
C ALA A 32 -0.06 -5.06 -6.42
N ASN A 33 0.90 -4.44 -5.75
CA ASN A 33 1.01 -2.97 -5.75
C ASN A 33 1.58 -2.51 -7.10
N VAL A 34 0.88 -1.58 -7.75
CA VAL A 34 1.35 -0.90 -8.95
C VAL A 34 1.71 0.52 -8.53
N GLY A 35 2.99 0.71 -8.20
CA GLY A 35 3.52 2.00 -7.75
C GLY A 35 3.78 2.95 -8.91
N ALA A 36 3.35 4.20 -8.75
CA ALA A 36 3.68 5.28 -9.68
C ALA A 36 4.55 6.32 -8.97
N PHE A 37 5.86 6.26 -9.21
CA PHE A 37 6.83 7.21 -8.67
C PHE A 37 7.35 8.16 -9.76
N TRP A 38 6.66 8.18 -10.89
CA TRP A 38 6.83 9.13 -11.97
C TRP A 38 5.48 9.42 -12.62
N TRP A 39 5.28 10.67 -13.05
CA TRP A 39 3.99 11.15 -13.56
C TRP A 39 3.44 10.38 -14.77
N LYS A 40 4.29 9.64 -15.48
CA LYS A 40 3.92 8.86 -16.68
C LYS A 40 3.85 7.34 -16.44
N ASP A 41 4.15 6.86 -15.24
CA ASP A 41 4.26 5.41 -14.98
C ASP A 41 2.96 4.65 -15.27
N LEU A 42 1.82 5.32 -15.17
CA LEU A 42 0.49 4.75 -15.38
C LEU A 42 -0.08 4.95 -16.80
N ASP A 43 0.59 5.73 -17.66
CA ASP A 43 0.13 5.99 -19.03
C ASP A 43 1.20 5.84 -20.12
N ASP A 44 2.42 5.41 -19.75
CA ASP A 44 3.46 5.15 -20.74
C ASP A 44 3.18 3.88 -21.57
N LYS A 45 3.75 3.83 -22.77
CA LYS A 45 3.55 2.75 -23.75
C LYS A 45 3.83 1.33 -23.23
N ARG A 46 4.61 1.19 -22.15
CA ARG A 46 4.98 -0.09 -21.51
C ARG A 46 3.97 -0.49 -20.45
N PHE A 47 3.16 0.43 -19.91
CA PHE A 47 2.18 0.13 -18.87
C PHE A 47 1.21 -0.99 -19.29
N PRO A 48 0.63 -1.00 -20.51
CA PRO A 48 -0.22 -2.11 -20.95
C PRO A 48 0.46 -3.48 -20.96
N MET A 49 1.76 -3.53 -21.30
CA MET A 49 2.57 -4.74 -21.31
C MET A 49 2.79 -5.26 -19.88
N TRP A 50 3.16 -4.38 -18.94
CA TRP A 50 3.36 -4.75 -17.53
C TRP A 50 2.08 -5.29 -16.88
N MET A 51 0.94 -4.66 -17.15
CA MET A 51 -0.36 -5.13 -16.65
C MET A 51 -0.72 -6.52 -17.21
N SER A 52 -0.49 -6.77 -18.49
CA SER A 52 -0.69 -8.09 -19.09
C SER A 52 0.24 -9.16 -18.47
N ARG A 53 1.48 -8.81 -18.13
CA ARG A 53 2.42 -9.73 -17.44
C ARG A 53 1.96 -10.05 -16.03
N LEU A 54 1.48 -9.07 -15.26
CA LEU A 54 0.89 -9.31 -13.94
C LEU A 54 -0.28 -10.31 -14.06
N LYS A 55 -1.19 -10.09 -15.01
CA LYS A 55 -2.33 -11.00 -15.23
C LYS A 55 -1.87 -12.41 -15.62
N ALA A 56 -0.90 -12.53 -16.52
CA ALA A 56 -0.36 -13.83 -16.94
C ALA A 56 0.29 -14.61 -15.78
N ASN A 57 0.84 -13.90 -14.79
CA ASN A 57 1.41 -14.50 -13.57
C ASN A 57 0.36 -14.79 -12.48
N GLY A 58 -0.93 -14.75 -12.81
CA GLY A 58 -2.01 -15.09 -11.89
C GLY A 58 -2.41 -13.97 -10.93
N THR A 59 -1.94 -12.73 -11.14
CA THR A 59 -2.44 -11.57 -10.38
C THR A 59 -3.89 -11.32 -10.78
N ASP A 60 -4.78 -11.25 -9.79
CA ASP A 60 -6.21 -10.99 -9.98
C ASP A 60 -6.65 -9.62 -9.48
N SER A 61 -5.81 -8.96 -8.69
CA SER A 61 -6.12 -7.69 -8.02
C SER A 61 -4.90 -6.77 -8.09
N VAL A 62 -5.12 -5.47 -8.28
CA VAL A 62 -4.05 -4.47 -8.28
C VAL A 62 -4.41 -3.30 -7.40
N LEU A 63 -3.42 -2.79 -6.66
CA LEU A 63 -3.55 -1.60 -5.84
C LEU A 63 -2.66 -0.50 -6.41
N MET A 64 -3.28 0.53 -7.00
CA MET A 64 -2.55 1.63 -7.63
C MET A 64 -2.05 2.60 -6.55
N ALA A 65 -0.75 2.61 -6.31
CA ALA A 65 -0.11 3.44 -5.31
C ALA A 65 0.30 4.79 -5.93
N VAL A 66 -0.34 5.88 -5.48
CA VAL A 66 -0.21 7.21 -6.09
C VAL A 66 0.20 8.24 -5.03
N PRO A 67 1.41 8.82 -5.11
CA PRO A 67 1.94 9.69 -4.06
C PRO A 67 1.49 11.15 -4.21
N TRP A 68 1.22 11.78 -3.08
CA TRP A 68 1.24 13.22 -2.86
C TRP A 68 2.35 13.55 -1.87
N TYR A 69 2.75 14.81 -1.83
CA TYR A 69 3.94 15.25 -1.12
C TYR A 69 3.61 16.36 -0.12
N GLN A 70 4.31 16.33 1.01
CA GLN A 70 4.48 17.48 1.91
C GLN A 70 5.97 17.82 2.03
N ASP A 71 6.28 19.10 2.21
CA ASP A 71 7.67 19.56 2.14
C ASP A 71 8.54 19.11 3.33
N SER A 72 7.95 18.98 4.52
CA SER A 72 8.65 18.64 5.76
C SER A 72 7.75 17.86 6.72
N LEU A 73 8.32 17.33 7.81
CA LEU A 73 7.58 16.57 8.84
C LEU A 73 6.48 17.40 9.52
N SER A 74 6.60 18.73 9.56
CA SER A 74 5.64 19.64 10.18
C SER A 74 4.76 20.40 9.18
N SER A 75 4.94 20.17 7.88
CA SER A 75 4.11 20.79 6.84
C SER A 75 2.69 20.24 6.90
N THR A 76 1.69 21.12 6.86
CA THR A 76 0.27 20.74 6.93
C THR A 76 -0.39 20.64 5.56
N GLU A 77 0.33 20.96 4.49
CA GLU A 77 -0.21 20.97 3.14
C GLU A 77 0.33 19.79 2.33
N LEU A 78 -0.60 19.01 1.77
CA LEU A 78 -0.31 17.92 0.84
C LEU A 78 -0.63 18.39 -0.57
N LYS A 79 0.31 18.16 -1.51
CA LYS A 79 0.12 18.51 -2.92
C LYS A 79 0.46 17.34 -3.84
N PRO A 80 -0.30 17.17 -4.95
CA PRO A 80 0.16 16.32 -6.03
C PRO A 80 1.31 17.02 -6.73
N SER A 81 2.34 16.26 -7.07
CA SER A 81 3.41 16.73 -7.93
C SER A 81 3.20 16.25 -9.36
N TYR A 82 2.18 16.81 -10.00
CA TYR A 82 1.88 16.50 -11.38
C TYR A 82 3.04 16.86 -12.31
N GLY A 83 3.24 16.01 -13.31
CA GLY A 83 4.22 16.22 -14.36
C GLY A 83 3.59 16.39 -15.73
N THR A 84 4.36 17.00 -16.64
CA THR A 84 4.09 17.03 -18.07
C THR A 84 5.42 16.91 -18.81
N THR A 85 5.40 16.55 -20.09
CA THR A 85 6.62 16.50 -20.91
C THR A 85 7.40 17.81 -20.85
N LYS A 86 6.71 18.97 -20.88
CA LYS A 86 7.35 20.29 -20.81
C LYS A 86 7.98 20.54 -19.43
N LYS A 87 7.22 20.29 -18.35
CA LYS A 87 7.67 20.54 -16.96
C LYS A 87 8.83 19.62 -16.58
N CYS A 88 8.80 18.38 -17.03
CA CYS A 88 9.69 17.32 -16.57
C CYS A 88 10.80 16.98 -17.57
N LYS A 89 10.95 17.76 -18.67
CA LYS A 89 11.97 17.53 -19.72
C LYS A 89 13.39 17.47 -19.16
N ARG A 90 13.68 18.27 -18.14
CA ARG A 90 15.00 18.42 -17.51
C ARG A 90 15.07 17.82 -16.10
N ALA A 91 14.02 17.12 -15.68
CA ALA A 91 14.05 16.47 -14.38
C ALA A 91 14.98 15.26 -14.48
N ASP A 92 16.06 15.30 -13.72
CA ASP A 92 17.11 14.26 -13.64
C ASP A 92 16.86 13.26 -12.51
N GLY A 93 15.82 13.49 -11.71
CA GLY A 93 15.45 12.66 -10.57
C GLY A 93 16.00 13.13 -9.23
N SER A 94 16.86 14.15 -9.19
CA SER A 94 17.43 14.70 -7.95
C SER A 94 16.38 15.33 -7.02
N ASN A 95 15.30 15.87 -7.60
CA ASN A 95 14.13 16.31 -6.87
C ASN A 95 13.11 15.15 -6.79
N TYR A 96 13.04 14.52 -5.61
CA TYR A 96 12.22 13.33 -5.37
C TYR A 96 10.75 13.63 -5.19
N SER A 97 10.35 14.90 -5.10
CA SER A 97 8.94 15.27 -5.14
C SER A 97 8.53 15.76 -6.51
N ALA A 98 9.41 16.26 -7.38
CA ALA A 98 9.03 16.83 -8.67
C ALA A 98 8.62 15.77 -9.71
N CYS A 99 7.46 15.99 -10.33
CA CYS A 99 6.98 15.17 -11.45
C CYS A 99 6.71 13.70 -11.09
N LYS A 100 6.27 13.45 -9.86
CA LYS A 100 6.11 12.10 -9.33
C LYS A 100 4.67 11.61 -9.30
N THR A 101 3.70 12.52 -9.27
CA THR A 101 2.28 12.16 -9.19
C THR A 101 1.69 12.07 -10.60
N PRO A 102 1.18 10.91 -11.04
CA PRO A 102 0.36 10.81 -12.24
C PRO A 102 -0.87 11.71 -12.18
N SER A 103 -1.31 12.20 -13.33
CA SER A 103 -2.57 12.93 -13.41
C SER A 103 -3.77 12.03 -13.10
N MET A 104 -4.89 12.59 -12.65
CA MET A 104 -6.13 11.83 -12.44
C MET A 104 -6.61 11.10 -13.70
N ALA A 105 -6.38 11.69 -14.89
CA ALA A 105 -6.69 11.05 -16.16
C ALA A 105 -5.78 9.83 -16.44
N SER A 106 -4.51 9.90 -16.05
CA SER A 106 -3.56 8.78 -16.14
C SER A 106 -4.00 7.62 -15.23
N VAL A 107 -4.36 7.94 -13.98
CA VAL A 107 -4.89 6.95 -13.03
C VAL A 107 -6.18 6.32 -13.56
N ARG A 108 -7.11 7.11 -14.12
CA ARG A 108 -8.33 6.58 -14.76
C ARG A 108 -8.03 5.56 -15.86
N LYS A 109 -7.13 5.90 -16.79
CA LYS A 109 -6.72 4.98 -17.88
C LYS A 109 -6.10 3.69 -17.33
N ALA A 110 -5.32 3.79 -16.26
CA ALA A 110 -4.75 2.61 -15.61
C ALA A 110 -5.81 1.72 -14.97
N ILE A 111 -6.83 2.31 -14.32
CA ILE A 111 -7.99 1.59 -13.79
C ILE A 111 -8.72 0.85 -14.93
N GLU A 112 -9.08 1.57 -16.00
CA GLU A 112 -9.78 1.01 -17.17
C GLU A 112 -8.98 -0.13 -17.82
N ARG A 113 -7.65 0.02 -17.90
CA ARG A 113 -6.77 -1.04 -18.43
C ARG A 113 -6.77 -2.29 -17.56
N ALA A 114 -6.68 -2.15 -16.24
CA ALA A 114 -6.70 -3.27 -15.32
C ALA A 114 -8.07 -3.98 -15.33
N GLN A 115 -9.16 -3.21 -15.32
CA GLN A 115 -10.53 -3.74 -15.46
C GLN A 115 -10.72 -4.49 -16.78
N GLY A 116 -10.19 -3.96 -17.90
CA GLY A 116 -10.22 -4.63 -19.20
C GLY A 116 -9.45 -5.97 -19.26
N LEU A 117 -8.59 -6.24 -18.27
CA LEU A 117 -7.92 -7.54 -18.07
C LEU A 117 -8.66 -8.44 -17.07
N GLY A 118 -9.84 -8.04 -16.60
CA GLY A 118 -10.62 -8.74 -15.59
C GLY A 118 -9.94 -8.75 -14.22
N MET A 119 -9.20 -7.70 -13.87
CA MET A 119 -8.59 -7.53 -12.54
C MET A 119 -9.49 -6.68 -11.64
N LYS A 120 -9.51 -6.99 -10.34
CA LYS A 120 -10.01 -6.09 -9.30
C LYS A 120 -9.02 -4.93 -9.12
N VAL A 121 -9.52 -3.73 -8.85
CA VAL A 121 -8.67 -2.54 -8.75
C VAL A 121 -8.96 -1.81 -7.45
N GLY A 122 -7.91 -1.47 -6.71
CA GLY A 122 -7.95 -0.56 -5.58
C GLY A 122 -7.08 0.68 -5.85
N LEU A 123 -7.35 1.75 -5.10
CA LEU A 123 -6.49 2.93 -5.04
C LEU A 123 -5.83 3.01 -3.66
N LYS A 124 -4.53 3.26 -3.64
CA LYS A 124 -3.74 3.60 -2.44
C LYS A 124 -3.11 4.99 -2.63
N PRO A 125 -3.86 6.08 -2.35
CA PRO A 125 -3.25 7.41 -2.24
C PRO A 125 -2.24 7.42 -1.10
N LEU A 126 -1.03 7.89 -1.37
CA LEU A 126 0.09 7.87 -0.43
C LEU A 126 0.55 9.29 -0.12
N VAL A 127 1.10 9.48 1.08
CA VAL A 127 1.81 10.70 1.47
C VAL A 127 3.29 10.38 1.56
N GLU A 128 4.09 11.19 0.89
CA GLU A 128 5.55 11.19 0.94
C GLU A 128 6.04 12.54 1.51
N VAL A 129 7.18 12.53 2.20
CA VAL A 129 7.72 13.72 2.89
C VAL A 129 9.08 14.09 2.32
N GLY A 130 9.25 15.38 1.99
CA GLY A 130 10.51 15.94 1.50
C GLY A 130 10.49 16.23 0.00
N VAL A 131 11.44 17.07 -0.42
CA VAL A 131 11.60 17.54 -1.82
C VAL A 131 12.89 17.07 -2.50
N GLY A 132 13.74 16.34 -1.78
CA GLY A 132 15.04 15.87 -2.23
C GLY A 132 15.65 14.87 -1.23
N ASP A 133 16.69 14.14 -1.62
CA ASP A 133 17.31 13.08 -0.79
C ASP A 133 17.60 13.53 0.65
N GLU A 134 18.17 14.73 0.82
CA GLU A 134 18.55 15.25 2.14
C GLU A 134 17.35 15.56 3.05
N SER A 135 16.19 15.84 2.45
CA SER A 135 14.95 16.20 3.14
C SER A 135 13.92 15.07 3.19
N ALA A 136 14.17 13.96 2.47
CA ALA A 136 13.28 12.81 2.47
C ALA A 136 13.20 12.21 3.88
N ARG A 137 11.97 12.02 4.37
CA ARG A 137 11.71 11.44 5.69
C ARG A 137 10.59 10.40 5.58
N PRO A 138 10.59 9.37 6.44
CA PRO A 138 9.48 8.44 6.47
C PRO A 138 8.21 9.16 6.92
N ARG A 139 7.08 8.90 6.24
CA ARG A 139 5.76 9.44 6.62
C ARG A 139 5.32 9.10 8.05
N SER A 140 5.87 8.03 8.63
CA SER A 140 5.65 7.67 10.04
C SER A 140 6.26 8.67 11.02
N SER A 141 7.12 9.57 10.57
CA SER A 141 7.75 10.61 11.40
C SER A 141 7.10 11.99 11.26
N ILE A 142 5.93 12.09 10.63
CA ILE A 142 5.15 13.33 10.59
C ILE A 142 4.91 13.80 12.03
N ASP A 143 5.24 15.07 12.30
CA ASP A 143 5.36 15.61 13.65
C ASP A 143 4.65 16.96 13.74
N LEU A 144 3.34 16.90 14.01
CA LEU A 144 2.45 18.06 14.09
C LEU A 144 2.28 18.46 15.57
N LYS A 145 2.93 19.54 15.98
CA LYS A 145 3.08 19.91 17.39
C LYS A 145 1.85 20.49 18.07
N ASN A 146 0.88 21.01 17.33
CA ASN A 146 -0.28 21.68 17.92
C ASN A 146 -1.60 21.30 17.25
N PRO A 147 -2.75 21.43 17.95
CA PRO A 147 -4.05 21.01 17.45
C PRO A 147 -4.48 21.70 16.14
N GLY A 148 -4.06 22.95 15.93
CA GLY A 148 -4.35 23.69 14.69
C GLY A 148 -3.63 23.08 13.48
N ALA A 149 -2.36 22.72 13.64
CA ALA A 149 -1.56 22.07 12.62
C ALA A 149 -2.08 20.66 12.30
N VAL A 150 -2.47 19.90 13.33
CA VAL A 150 -3.13 18.59 13.16
C VAL A 150 -4.39 18.74 12.31
N ARG A 151 -5.29 19.66 12.67
CA ARG A 151 -6.53 19.91 11.92
C ARG A 151 -6.24 20.30 10.46
N ALA A 152 -5.32 21.24 10.23
CA ALA A 152 -4.97 21.68 8.89
C ALA A 152 -4.39 20.54 8.02
N TRP A 153 -3.57 19.67 8.60
CA TRP A 153 -3.03 18.51 7.89
C TRP A 153 -4.14 17.52 7.51
N PHE A 154 -5.04 17.20 8.44
CA PHE A 154 -6.17 16.31 8.17
C PHE A 154 -7.16 16.88 7.16
N ASP A 155 -7.36 18.20 7.12
CA ASP A 155 -8.15 18.86 6.07
C ASP A 155 -7.52 18.67 4.69
N SER A 156 -6.19 18.81 4.60
CA SER A 156 -5.44 18.57 3.36
C SER A 156 -5.47 17.10 2.93
N TYR A 157 -5.30 16.19 3.89
CA TYR A 157 -5.39 14.74 3.69
C TYR A 157 -6.78 14.30 3.22
N LYS A 158 -7.84 14.83 3.84
CA LYS A 158 -9.23 14.62 3.41
C LYS A 158 -9.45 15.11 1.99
N ASN A 159 -8.91 16.27 1.62
CA ASN A 159 -9.00 16.77 0.24
C ASN A 159 -8.33 15.83 -0.77
N MET A 160 -7.14 15.32 -0.46
CA MET A 160 -6.47 14.31 -1.29
C MET A 160 -7.35 13.07 -1.47
N LEU A 161 -7.76 12.44 -0.37
CA LEU A 161 -8.58 11.23 -0.40
C LEU A 161 -9.89 11.44 -1.17
N SER A 162 -10.55 12.58 -0.97
CA SER A 162 -11.82 12.90 -1.63
C SER A 162 -11.69 12.95 -3.16
N GLN A 163 -10.52 13.34 -3.70
CA GLN A 163 -10.30 13.33 -5.15
C GLN A 163 -10.23 11.90 -5.69
N TYR A 164 -9.51 11.01 -5.01
CA TYR A 164 -9.42 9.61 -5.42
C TYR A 164 -10.72 8.84 -5.15
N ALA A 165 -11.47 9.17 -4.10
CA ALA A 165 -12.80 8.61 -3.87
C ALA A 165 -13.78 8.97 -5.00
N ARG A 166 -13.76 10.23 -5.47
CA ARG A 166 -14.52 10.63 -6.66
C ARG A 166 -14.09 9.85 -7.89
N LEU A 167 -12.77 9.71 -8.11
CA LEU A 167 -12.25 8.91 -9.22
C LEU A 167 -12.70 7.44 -9.13
N ALA A 168 -12.60 6.82 -7.95
CA ALA A 168 -13.01 5.43 -7.72
C ALA A 168 -14.49 5.23 -8.04
N ARG A 169 -15.35 6.14 -7.57
CA ARG A 169 -16.78 6.14 -7.88
C ARG A 169 -17.03 6.30 -9.38
N ASP A 170 -16.35 7.26 -10.03
CA ASP A 170 -16.61 7.62 -11.43
C ASP A 170 -15.93 6.68 -12.44
N ALA A 171 -14.93 5.90 -12.02
CA ALA A 171 -14.23 4.89 -12.82
C ALA A 171 -14.71 3.46 -12.52
N GLY A 172 -15.55 3.29 -11.49
CA GLY A 172 -16.37 2.09 -11.34
C GLY A 172 -17.32 1.97 -12.52
N ASP A 173 -17.56 0.74 -12.98
CA ASP A 173 -18.35 0.45 -14.19
C ASP A 173 -19.85 0.82 -14.10
N GLY A 174 -20.31 1.32 -12.95
CA GLY A 174 -21.72 1.63 -12.67
C GLY A 174 -22.66 0.43 -12.81
N LYS A 175 -22.11 -0.79 -12.99
CA LYS A 175 -22.84 -2.02 -13.38
C LYS A 175 -22.51 -3.21 -12.48
N GLY A 176 -21.79 -3.00 -11.37
CA GLY A 176 -21.66 -3.99 -10.31
C GLY A 176 -20.65 -5.11 -10.58
N GLY A 177 -19.77 -4.97 -11.58
CA GLY A 177 -18.72 -5.94 -11.86
C GLY A 177 -17.44 -5.69 -11.07
N PHE A 178 -17.02 -4.42 -10.94
CA PHE A 178 -15.77 -4.07 -10.25
C PHE A 178 -15.92 -2.79 -9.43
N ALA A 179 -16.08 -2.94 -8.11
CA ALA A 179 -15.99 -1.83 -7.16
C ALA A 179 -14.52 -1.45 -6.98
N VAL A 180 -14.15 -0.21 -7.35
CA VAL A 180 -12.83 0.34 -7.01
C VAL A 180 -12.83 0.66 -5.52
N LYS A 181 -11.88 0.09 -4.78
CA LYS A 181 -11.82 0.20 -3.32
C LYS A 181 -10.77 1.21 -2.87
N LEU A 182 -11.12 2.02 -1.88
CA LEU A 182 -10.18 2.88 -1.16
C LEU A 182 -9.49 2.06 -0.05
N SER A 183 -8.16 2.06 -0.07
CA SER A 183 -7.37 1.38 0.94
C SER A 183 -6.21 2.23 1.46
N TYR A 184 -5.88 2.02 2.74
CA TYR A 184 -4.69 2.50 3.40
C TYR A 184 -4.06 1.35 4.18
N ALA A 185 -2.74 1.29 4.22
CA ALA A 185 -2.01 0.27 4.97
C ALA A 185 -1.20 0.91 6.09
N ALA A 186 -1.48 0.54 7.33
CA ALA A 186 -0.63 0.89 8.46
C ALA A 186 0.58 -0.04 8.50
N ASN A 187 1.69 0.44 9.07
CA ASN A 187 2.84 -0.42 9.30
C ASN A 187 2.46 -1.47 10.37
N TRP A 188 2.99 -2.69 10.21
CA TRP A 188 2.65 -3.80 11.10
C TRP A 188 2.93 -3.50 12.58
N ASN A 189 3.93 -2.67 12.89
CA ASN A 189 4.30 -2.32 14.25
C ASN A 189 3.46 -1.19 14.87
N THR A 190 2.61 -0.52 14.10
CA THR A 190 1.74 0.56 14.59
C THR A 190 0.31 0.09 14.86
N ILE A 191 -0.09 -1.07 14.34
CA ILE A 191 -1.48 -1.52 14.41
C ILE A 191 -1.87 -2.07 15.79
N GLY A 192 -0.94 -2.73 16.50
CA GLY A 192 -1.18 -3.18 17.87
C GLY A 192 -1.48 -2.01 18.83
N PRO A 193 -0.66 -0.95 18.86
CA PRO A 193 -0.95 0.25 19.64
C PRO A 193 -2.27 0.94 19.27
N ASP A 194 -2.62 0.98 17.99
CA ASP A 194 -3.89 1.57 17.52
C ASP A 194 -5.12 0.78 18.00
N ALA A 195 -5.06 -0.55 17.93
CA ALA A 195 -6.08 -1.46 18.44
C ALA A 195 -6.28 -1.39 19.96
N ALA A 196 -5.23 -1.04 20.71
CA ALA A 196 -5.27 -1.02 22.17
C ALA A 196 -6.14 0.12 22.75
N ASP A 197 -6.39 1.19 22.00
CA ASP A 197 -7.24 2.31 22.41
C ASP A 197 -8.29 2.67 21.34
N PRO A 198 -9.38 1.91 21.24
CA PRO A 198 -10.42 2.15 20.23
C PRO A 198 -11.17 3.48 20.43
N ALA A 199 -11.02 4.14 21.58
CA ALA A 199 -11.62 5.45 21.84
C ALA A 199 -10.77 6.60 21.26
N ALA A 200 -9.51 6.35 20.91
CA ALA A 200 -8.58 7.32 20.34
C ALA A 200 -7.80 6.71 19.15
N PRO A 201 -8.50 6.36 18.04
CA PRO A 201 -7.84 5.71 16.92
C PRO A 201 -6.78 6.62 16.30
N LEU A 202 -5.58 6.06 16.07
CA LEU A 202 -4.47 6.68 15.35
C LEU A 202 -4.78 6.81 13.84
N PHE A 203 -5.69 5.98 13.32
CA PHE A 203 -6.03 5.92 11.90
C PHE A 203 -7.53 6.08 11.61
N PHE A 204 -7.84 6.52 10.39
CA PHE A 204 -9.20 6.78 9.86
C PHE A 204 -9.79 5.51 9.23
N TRP A 205 -9.83 4.40 9.97
CA TRP A 205 -10.26 3.12 9.40
C TRP A 205 -11.68 3.16 8.86
N ASP A 206 -12.57 3.93 9.50
CA ASP A 206 -13.99 4.12 9.20
C ASP A 206 -14.27 4.53 7.74
N VAL A 207 -13.41 5.35 7.13
CA VAL A 207 -13.61 5.86 5.76
C VAL A 207 -13.05 4.96 4.64
N LEU A 208 -12.37 3.86 4.99
CA LEU A 208 -11.77 2.93 4.01
C LEU A 208 -12.70 1.76 3.67
N ASP A 209 -12.61 1.29 2.43
CA ASP A 209 -13.24 0.04 1.97
C ASP A 209 -12.43 -1.19 2.39
N GLU A 210 -11.10 -1.06 2.40
CA GLU A 210 -10.15 -2.12 2.79
C GLU A 210 -9.04 -1.59 3.68
N ILE A 211 -8.79 -2.30 4.78
CA ILE A 211 -7.69 -2.03 5.70
C ILE A 211 -6.51 -2.89 5.27
N GLY A 212 -5.37 -2.24 5.04
CA GLY A 212 -4.11 -2.91 4.72
C GLY A 212 -3.17 -2.94 5.93
N ILE A 213 -2.27 -3.91 5.92
CA ILE A 213 -1.13 -3.96 6.83
C ILE A 213 0.12 -4.11 5.97
N GLU A 214 1.09 -3.22 6.15
CA GLU A 214 2.42 -3.38 5.57
C GLU A 214 3.17 -4.44 6.40
N GLY A 215 2.92 -5.71 6.08
CA GLY A 215 3.34 -6.89 6.86
C GLY A 215 4.82 -7.25 6.76
N TYR A 216 5.73 -6.30 7.00
CA TYR A 216 7.18 -6.53 7.03
C TYR A 216 7.64 -7.22 8.33
N PHE A 217 6.99 -8.32 8.69
CA PHE A 217 7.33 -9.09 9.87
C PHE A 217 8.72 -9.72 9.74
N PRO A 218 9.58 -9.64 10.77
CA PRO A 218 10.79 -10.42 10.80
C PRO A 218 10.43 -11.91 10.89
N LEU A 219 10.91 -12.72 9.94
CA LEU A 219 10.69 -14.17 9.92
C LEU A 219 11.89 -14.96 10.44
N VAL A 220 13.03 -14.29 10.67
CA VAL A 220 14.28 -14.91 11.12
C VAL A 220 14.90 -14.02 12.18
N LYS A 221 15.36 -14.60 13.30
CA LYS A 221 16.05 -13.82 14.33
C LYS A 221 17.37 -13.32 13.76
N PRO A 222 17.74 -12.05 13.98
CA PRO A 222 19.10 -11.60 13.74
C PRO A 222 20.07 -12.49 14.52
N THR A 223 20.97 -13.17 13.83
CA THR A 223 22.00 -14.01 14.45
C THR A 223 23.37 -13.47 14.11
N ARG A 224 24.33 -13.59 15.03
CA ARG A 224 25.74 -13.22 14.77
C ARG A 224 26.41 -14.11 13.71
N SER A 225 25.83 -15.25 13.37
CA SER A 225 26.39 -16.26 12.47
C SER A 225 26.00 -16.08 11.00
N GLY A 226 25.22 -15.05 10.64
CA GLY A 226 24.81 -14.81 9.24
C GLY A 226 23.72 -15.77 8.73
N ALA A 227 23.18 -16.66 9.55
CA ALA A 227 22.07 -17.55 9.18
C ALA A 227 20.78 -16.79 8.80
N HIS A 228 20.71 -15.50 9.15
CA HIS A 228 19.68 -14.57 8.70
C HIS A 228 19.72 -14.28 7.19
N ASP A 229 20.90 -14.33 6.55
CA ASP A 229 21.07 -13.82 5.18
C ASP A 229 20.71 -14.85 4.10
N ASN A 230 20.64 -16.13 4.47
CA ASN A 230 20.21 -17.22 3.58
C ASN A 230 19.40 -18.27 4.35
N PRO A 231 18.21 -17.91 4.85
CA PRO A 231 17.40 -18.82 5.65
C PRO A 231 16.84 -19.95 4.79
N SER A 232 16.68 -21.13 5.39
CA SER A 232 15.98 -22.22 4.72
C SER A 232 14.50 -21.88 4.53
N ARG A 233 13.83 -22.54 3.58
CA ARG A 233 12.38 -22.43 3.41
C ARG A 233 11.61 -22.80 4.69
N GLY A 234 12.09 -23.80 5.43
CA GLY A 234 11.50 -24.21 6.71
C GLY A 234 11.59 -23.10 7.74
N THR A 235 12.77 -22.47 7.86
CA THR A 235 13.00 -21.32 8.75
C THR A 235 12.04 -20.16 8.45
N LEU A 236 11.86 -19.84 7.16
CA LEU A 236 10.92 -18.79 6.75
C LEU A 236 9.46 -19.15 7.07
N ALA A 237 9.07 -20.40 6.85
CA ALA A 237 7.72 -20.88 7.17
C ALA A 237 7.46 -20.85 8.68
N ASP A 238 8.40 -21.36 9.49
CA ASP A 238 8.31 -21.36 10.94
C ASP A 238 8.24 -19.95 11.51
N GLY A 239 8.89 -18.97 10.87
CA GLY A 239 8.85 -17.57 11.27
C GLY A 239 7.46 -16.93 11.24
N TRP A 240 6.52 -17.47 10.47
CA TRP A 240 5.13 -16.99 10.47
C TRP A 240 4.33 -17.44 11.71
N SER A 241 4.72 -18.57 12.31
CA SER A 241 4.03 -19.18 13.45
C SER A 241 4.72 -18.92 14.78
N ASN A 242 5.89 -18.28 14.79
CA ASN A 242 6.64 -17.98 15.99
C ASN A 242 6.84 -16.48 16.15
N ASP A 243 6.92 -16.01 17.40
CA ASP A 243 7.37 -14.64 17.67
C ASP A 243 8.89 -14.55 17.52
N VAL A 244 9.30 -14.19 16.30
CA VAL A 244 10.70 -14.02 15.94
C VAL A 244 11.17 -12.60 16.23
N GLY A 245 10.25 -11.64 16.30
CA GLY A 245 10.55 -10.22 16.39
C GLY A 245 10.44 -9.62 17.79
N GLY A 246 9.92 -10.38 18.77
CA GLY A 246 9.76 -9.94 20.15
C GLY A 246 8.52 -9.09 20.37
N PHE A 247 7.40 -9.46 19.74
CA PHE A 247 6.12 -8.75 19.79
C PHE A 247 5.03 -9.49 20.60
N ASP A 248 5.41 -10.52 21.35
CA ASP A 248 4.55 -11.40 22.16
C ASP A 248 3.56 -12.26 21.35
N LEU A 249 3.32 -11.94 20.07
CA LEU A 249 2.49 -12.70 19.14
C LEU A 249 3.27 -13.06 17.88
N SER A 250 2.98 -14.24 17.32
CA SER A 250 3.41 -14.59 15.97
C SER A 250 2.71 -13.70 14.93
N PRO A 251 3.30 -13.51 13.72
CA PRO A 251 2.61 -12.82 12.64
C PRO A 251 1.20 -13.36 12.36
N VAL A 252 1.03 -14.69 12.38
CA VAL A 252 -0.28 -15.33 12.17
C VAL A 252 -1.26 -14.99 13.29
N ASP A 253 -0.83 -15.01 14.55
CA ASP A 253 -1.73 -14.75 15.68
C ASP A 253 -2.13 -13.28 15.76
N LEU A 254 -1.20 -12.35 15.45
CA LEU A 254 -1.51 -10.94 15.31
C LEU A 254 -2.54 -10.69 14.20
N LEU A 255 -2.35 -11.30 13.02
CA LEU A 255 -3.31 -11.12 11.91
C LEU A 255 -4.69 -11.68 12.25
N ARG A 256 -4.76 -12.79 12.99
CA ARG A 256 -6.02 -13.36 13.47
C ARG A 256 -6.70 -12.47 14.50
N SER A 257 -5.97 -11.87 15.43
CA SER A 257 -6.57 -10.96 16.42
C SER A 257 -7.19 -9.74 15.75
N LEU A 258 -6.51 -9.17 14.76
CA LEU A 258 -7.02 -8.03 13.99
C LEU A 258 -8.28 -8.37 13.20
N ASN A 259 -8.36 -9.56 12.61
CA ASN A 259 -9.59 -9.99 11.94
C ASN A 259 -10.78 -10.10 12.92
N LYS A 260 -10.54 -10.41 14.19
CA LYS A 260 -11.61 -10.44 15.20
C LYS A 260 -12.10 -9.04 15.57
N GLU A 261 -11.21 -8.06 15.50
CA GLU A 261 -11.48 -6.68 15.91
C GLU A 261 -12.08 -5.82 14.78
N TYR A 262 -11.59 -5.99 13.55
CA TYR A 262 -11.96 -5.16 12.40
C TYR A 262 -12.73 -5.90 11.29
N GLY A 263 -12.89 -7.23 11.40
CA GLY A 263 -13.53 -8.10 10.40
C GLY A 263 -15.06 -8.17 10.47
#